data_AF-A0A0M9VQJ8-F1
#
_entry.id   AF-A0A0M9VQJ8-F1
#
_cell.length_a   1.000
_cell.length_b   1.000
_cell.length_c   1.000
_cell.angle_alpha   90.00
_cell.angle_beta   90.00
_cell.angle_gamma   90.00
#
_symmetry.space_group_name_H-M   'P 1'
#
loop_
_entity.id
_entity.type
_entity.pdbx_description
1 polymer ?
#
loop_
_entity_poly.entity_id
_entity_poly.type
_entity_poly.pdbx_seq_one_letter_code
_entity_poly.pdbx_strand_id
1 'polypeptide(L)'
;MLSATSYRMRYAHSEAKPDAPAKQDLPSAAPAGTVFTGLSIYKDKPDPVARPDNEYPSWLWDLLEDPAVKPKKALMVGDVDTTGMSKGEARVALKRAAKMARAAARKQAAEEAKEKARWERMTDAQRAAVTARAKAEKDDKPKTATQMFEQERTKRRELRKANRAAIKASNFVRSA
;
A
#
# COMPACT_ATOMS: atom_id res chain seq x y z
N MET A 1 -65.04 22.03 10.43
CA MET A 1 -64.58 20.78 11.08
C MET A 1 -63.68 20.07 10.07
N LEU A 2 -62.36 20.32 10.12
CA LEU A 2 -61.31 19.56 10.84
C LEU A 2 -60.94 18.21 10.19
N SER A 3 -59.61 17.99 10.08
CA SER A 3 -58.86 16.80 9.60
C SER A 3 -58.52 16.80 8.09
N ALA A 4 -57.31 17.06 7.56
CA ALA A 4 -55.90 16.86 7.93
C ALA A 4 -55.34 15.44 7.70
N THR A 5 -54.71 15.20 6.52
CA THR A 5 -53.61 14.22 6.32
C THR A 5 -52.87 14.58 5.02
N SER A 6 -51.88 15.47 5.03
CA SER A 6 -50.43 15.20 5.13
C SER A 6 -49.82 14.23 4.09
N TYR A 7 -48.83 14.78 3.38
CA TYR A 7 -47.61 14.15 2.86
C TYR A 7 -47.67 13.23 1.62
N ARG A 8 -47.33 13.81 0.46
CA ARG A 8 -46.57 13.11 -0.59
C ARG A 8 -45.37 13.95 -1.02
N MET A 9 -44.29 13.83 -0.24
CA MET A 9 -42.98 14.31 -0.63
C MET A 9 -42.43 13.35 -1.70
N ARG A 10 -42.50 13.76 -2.97
CA ARG A 10 -41.81 13.07 -4.06
C ARG A 10 -40.38 13.59 -4.12
N TYR A 11 -39.48 12.96 -3.38
CA TYR A 11 -38.05 13.05 -3.66
C TYR A 11 -37.75 12.19 -4.89
N ALA A 12 -37.79 12.81 -6.07
CA ALA A 12 -37.09 12.30 -7.25
C ALA A 12 -35.72 12.97 -7.27
N HIS A 13 -34.69 12.25 -6.83
CA HIS A 13 -33.28 12.55 -7.16
C HIS A 13 -32.70 11.28 -7.76
N SER A 14 -32.94 11.10 -9.05
CA SER A 14 -32.15 10.26 -9.93
C SER A 14 -30.86 11.02 -10.24
N GLU A 15 -29.77 10.69 -9.55
CA GLU A 15 -28.43 11.01 -10.04
C GLU A 15 -27.58 9.74 -10.00
N ALA A 16 -27.69 8.99 -11.09
CA ALA A 16 -26.71 8.00 -11.47
C ALA A 16 -25.38 8.73 -11.76
N LYS A 17 -24.32 8.39 -11.00
CA LYS A 17 -22.94 8.71 -11.36
C LYS A 17 -22.28 7.44 -11.90
N PRO A 18 -21.74 7.46 -13.13
CA PRO A 18 -21.04 6.32 -13.70
C PRO A 18 -19.53 6.37 -13.38
N ASP A 19 -18.97 5.15 -13.31
CA ASP A 19 -17.59 4.76 -13.59
C ASP A 19 -16.48 5.06 -12.55
N ALA A 20 -16.32 4.11 -11.61
CA ALA A 20 -15.01 3.77 -11.04
C ALA A 20 -14.53 2.45 -11.68
N PRO A 21 -13.24 2.29 -12.02
CA PRO A 21 -12.74 1.11 -12.70
C PRO A 21 -12.98 -0.12 -11.81
N ALA A 22 -13.69 -1.11 -12.36
CA ALA A 22 -13.93 -2.41 -11.74
C ALA A 22 -12.58 -3.00 -11.30
N LYS A 23 -12.28 -2.88 -10.01
CA LYS A 23 -11.17 -3.58 -9.37
C LYS A 23 -11.51 -5.06 -9.53
N GLN A 24 -10.64 -5.78 -10.23
CA GLN A 24 -10.85 -7.17 -10.61
C GLN A 24 -11.35 -7.98 -9.42
N ASP A 25 -12.52 -8.62 -9.60
CA ASP A 25 -13.17 -9.49 -8.64
C ASP A 25 -12.27 -10.72 -8.40
N LEU A 26 -11.27 -10.57 -7.53
CA LEU A 26 -10.72 -11.71 -6.82
C LEU A 26 -11.89 -12.27 -6.01
N PRO A 27 -12.35 -13.51 -6.27
CA PRO A 27 -13.52 -14.03 -5.59
C PRO A 27 -13.24 -14.04 -4.10
N SER A 28 -14.10 -13.39 -3.32
CA SER A 28 -14.10 -13.55 -1.87
C SER A 28 -14.16 -15.04 -1.53
N ALA A 29 -13.38 -15.46 -0.52
CA ALA A 29 -13.34 -16.85 -0.11
C ALA A 29 -14.70 -17.35 0.43
N ALA A 30 -15.58 -16.44 0.83
CA ALA A 30 -16.95 -16.75 1.26
C ALA A 30 -17.94 -16.21 0.22
N PRO A 31 -18.61 -17.08 -0.58
CA PRO A 31 -19.64 -16.63 -1.50
C PRO A 31 -20.85 -16.04 -0.74
N ALA A 32 -21.61 -15.18 -1.41
CA ALA A 32 -22.83 -14.60 -0.86
C ALA A 32 -23.79 -15.70 -0.37
N GLY A 33 -24.35 -15.53 0.83
CA GLY A 33 -25.23 -16.51 1.47
C GLY A 33 -24.52 -17.49 2.41
N THR A 34 -23.19 -17.41 2.56
CA THR A 34 -22.46 -18.25 3.54
C THR A 34 -22.84 -17.85 4.97
N VAL A 35 -23.34 -18.80 5.76
CA VAL A 35 -23.66 -18.57 7.19
C VAL A 35 -22.38 -18.72 8.00
N PHE A 36 -21.99 -17.68 8.74
CA PHE A 36 -20.82 -17.74 9.59
C PHE A 36 -21.18 -18.27 10.98
N THR A 37 -20.98 -19.57 11.18
CA THR A 37 -21.35 -20.27 12.41
C THR A 37 -20.57 -19.77 13.63
N GLY A 38 -21.25 -19.55 14.75
CA GLY A 38 -20.61 -19.25 16.04
C GLY A 38 -20.16 -17.80 16.23
N LEU A 39 -20.65 -16.87 15.41
CA LEU A 39 -20.47 -15.43 15.62
C LEU A 39 -21.58 -14.82 16.47
N SER A 40 -22.80 -15.37 16.43
CA SER A 40 -23.87 -14.86 17.28
C SER A 40 -23.66 -15.26 18.73
N ILE A 41 -23.50 -14.26 19.59
CA ILE A 41 -23.42 -14.43 21.05
C ILE A 41 -24.82 -14.37 21.69
N TYR A 42 -25.80 -13.84 20.95
CA TYR A 42 -27.18 -13.69 21.42
C TYR A 42 -27.99 -14.95 21.09
N LYS A 43 -28.75 -15.44 22.08
CA LYS A 43 -29.59 -16.63 21.92
C LYS A 43 -30.73 -16.43 20.90
N ASP A 44 -31.21 -15.20 20.76
CA ASP A 44 -32.37 -14.87 19.94
C ASP A 44 -32.02 -14.38 18.52
N LYS A 45 -30.71 -14.22 18.21
CA LYS A 45 -30.27 -13.74 16.90
C LYS A 45 -29.59 -14.86 16.14
N PRO A 46 -30.01 -15.14 14.88
CA PRO A 46 -29.33 -16.12 14.06
C PRO A 46 -27.91 -15.65 13.69
N ASP A 47 -27.08 -16.60 13.29
CA ASP A 47 -25.73 -16.31 12.83
C ASP A 47 -25.74 -15.38 11.60
N PRO A 48 -24.78 -14.44 11.51
CA PRO A 48 -24.71 -13.51 10.40
C PRO A 48 -24.42 -14.24 9.09
N VAL A 49 -25.10 -13.82 8.03
CA VAL A 49 -24.96 -14.36 6.67
C VAL A 49 -24.12 -13.40 5.83
N ALA A 50 -23.17 -13.95 5.07
CA ALA A 50 -22.34 -13.21 4.13
C ALA A 50 -23.21 -12.55 3.04
N ARG A 51 -22.99 -11.25 2.83
CA ARG A 51 -23.61 -10.43 1.78
C ARG A 51 -22.76 -10.49 0.51
N PRO A 52 -23.23 -10.01 -0.65
CA PRO A 52 -22.38 -9.87 -1.82
C PRO A 52 -21.23 -8.88 -1.57
N ASP A 53 -20.07 -9.13 -2.22
CA ASP A 53 -18.82 -8.36 -2.02
C ASP A 53 -18.99 -6.85 -2.25
N ASN A 54 -19.92 -6.47 -3.13
CA ASN A 54 -20.24 -5.07 -3.46
C ASN A 54 -20.95 -4.31 -2.33
N GLU A 55 -21.60 -5.00 -1.40
CA GLU A 55 -22.24 -4.36 -0.24
C GLU A 55 -21.24 -4.04 0.87
N TYR A 56 -20.06 -4.65 0.83
CA TYR A 56 -19.02 -4.37 1.81
C TYR A 56 -18.24 -3.11 1.44
N PRO A 57 -17.83 -2.30 2.44
CA PRO A 57 -17.00 -1.13 2.19
C PRO A 57 -15.66 -1.49 1.53
N SER A 58 -15.18 -0.61 0.65
CA SER A 58 -13.91 -0.82 -0.09
C SER A 58 -12.69 -1.02 0.80
N TRP A 59 -12.66 -0.39 1.99
CA TRP A 59 -11.54 -0.50 2.93
C TRP A 59 -11.34 -1.92 3.49
N LEU A 60 -12.35 -2.80 3.41
CA LEU A 60 -12.24 -4.18 3.85
C LEU A 60 -11.14 -4.92 3.10
N TRP A 61 -11.03 -4.68 1.80
CA TRP A 61 -10.07 -5.32 0.92
C TRP A 61 -8.65 -4.75 1.09
N ASP A 62 -8.56 -3.46 1.45
CA ASP A 62 -7.29 -2.80 1.75
C ASP A 62 -6.64 -3.34 3.05
N LEU A 63 -7.41 -3.97 3.95
CA LEU A 63 -6.86 -4.60 5.17
C LEU A 63 -5.89 -5.74 4.87
N LEU A 64 -6.13 -6.47 3.77
CA LEU A 64 -5.22 -7.52 3.33
C LEU A 64 -3.93 -6.93 2.81
N GLU A 65 -3.86 -5.63 2.52
CA GLU A 65 -2.65 -5.01 2.02
C GLU A 65 -1.65 -4.66 3.11
N ASP A 66 -2.10 -4.59 4.36
CA ASP A 66 -1.26 -4.24 5.49
C ASP A 66 -0.13 -5.27 5.67
N PRO A 67 1.15 -4.83 5.72
CA PRO A 67 2.30 -5.73 5.85
C PRO A 67 2.39 -6.44 7.21
N ALA A 68 1.46 -6.14 8.13
CA ALA A 68 1.29 -6.84 9.39
C ALA A 68 0.35 -8.04 9.26
N VAL A 69 -0.64 -7.97 8.38
CA VAL A 69 -1.66 -9.01 8.14
C VAL A 69 -1.24 -9.91 6.98
N LYS A 70 -0.60 -9.34 5.94
CA LYS A 70 0.09 -10.15 4.93
C LYS A 70 1.12 -11.01 5.65
N PRO A 71 1.04 -12.35 5.55
CA PRO A 71 2.08 -13.19 6.10
C PRO A 71 3.40 -12.73 5.46
N LYS A 72 4.30 -12.21 6.28
CA LYS A 72 5.67 -11.97 5.86
C LYS A 72 6.22 -13.36 5.55
N LYS A 73 6.21 -13.75 4.27
CA LYS A 73 7.05 -14.86 3.79
C LYS A 73 8.48 -14.43 4.04
N ALA A 74 8.93 -14.75 5.24
CA ALA A 74 10.17 -14.28 5.81
C ALA A 74 11.26 -15.22 5.32
N LEU A 75 11.92 -14.80 4.23
CA LEU A 75 13.33 -15.01 3.88
C LEU A 75 13.51 -14.46 2.46
N MET A 76 13.50 -13.14 2.34
CA MET A 76 13.86 -12.43 1.11
C MET A 76 15.37 -12.19 1.15
N VAL A 77 16.13 -12.86 0.30
CA VAL A 77 17.51 -12.48 0.02
C VAL A 77 17.51 -11.76 -1.33
N GLY A 78 17.32 -10.43 -1.28
CA GLY A 78 16.91 -9.63 -2.44
C GLY A 78 15.41 -9.77 -2.74
N ASP A 79 14.96 -9.46 -3.97
CA ASP A 79 13.55 -9.57 -4.41
C ASP A 79 13.08 -11.03 -4.66
N VAL A 80 13.84 -12.04 -4.21
CA VAL A 80 13.51 -13.46 -4.43
C VAL A 80 13.08 -14.10 -3.11
N ASP A 81 11.86 -14.62 -3.09
CA ASP A 81 11.28 -15.41 -1.99
C ASP A 81 12.02 -16.74 -1.88
N THR A 82 12.80 -16.93 -0.81
CA THR A 82 13.54 -18.17 -0.56
C THR A 82 12.88 -19.07 0.48
N THR A 83 11.65 -18.75 0.90
CA THR A 83 10.91 -19.61 1.83
C THR A 83 10.51 -20.93 1.15
N GLY A 84 11.14 -22.03 1.59
CA GLY A 84 10.97 -23.36 0.98
C GLY A 84 12.05 -23.74 -0.04
N MET A 85 13.03 -22.87 -0.29
CA MET A 85 14.12 -23.17 -1.21
C MET A 85 15.19 -24.07 -0.58
N SER A 86 15.61 -25.12 -1.29
CA SER A 86 16.77 -25.93 -0.93
C SER A 86 18.04 -25.06 -0.85
N LYS A 87 19.03 -25.47 -0.06
CA LYS A 87 20.36 -24.79 0.04
C LYS A 87 20.99 -24.54 -1.34
N GLY A 88 20.71 -25.40 -2.32
CA GLY A 88 21.11 -25.22 -3.72
C GLY A 88 20.36 -24.07 -4.42
N GLU A 89 19.06 -23.97 -4.23
CA GLU A 89 18.20 -22.93 -4.82
C GLU A 89 18.53 -21.55 -4.25
N ALA A 90 18.81 -21.45 -2.95
CA ALA A 90 19.28 -20.21 -2.33
C ALA A 90 20.62 -19.72 -2.95
N ARG A 91 21.55 -20.63 -3.26
CA ARG A 91 22.82 -20.30 -3.93
C ARG A 91 22.60 -19.85 -5.38
N VAL A 92 21.67 -20.48 -6.10
CA VAL A 92 21.33 -20.08 -7.47
C VAL A 92 20.61 -18.73 -7.49
N ALA A 93 19.70 -18.49 -6.54
CA ALA A 93 19.03 -17.21 -6.35
C ALA A 93 20.03 -16.07 -6.08
N LEU A 94 20.98 -16.28 -5.16
CA LEU A 94 22.07 -15.34 -4.89
C LEU A 94 22.91 -15.02 -6.13
N LYS A 95 23.28 -16.04 -6.92
CA LYS A 95 24.04 -15.83 -8.17
C LYS A 95 23.23 -15.04 -9.20
N ARG A 96 21.94 -15.33 -9.34
CA ARG A 96 21.03 -14.59 -10.23
C ARG A 96 20.86 -13.14 -9.77
N ALA A 97 20.61 -12.92 -8.47
CA ALA A 97 20.49 -11.59 -7.88
C ALA A 97 21.78 -10.78 -8.07
N ALA A 98 22.96 -11.37 -7.83
CA ALA A 98 24.24 -10.70 -8.06
C ALA A 98 24.47 -10.35 -9.54
N LYS A 99 24.07 -11.21 -10.48
CA LYS A 99 24.14 -10.92 -11.93
C LYS A 99 23.21 -9.77 -12.30
N MET A 100 21.98 -9.76 -11.78
CA MET A 100 21.02 -8.69 -12.00
C MET A 100 21.48 -7.36 -11.38
N ALA A 101 22.04 -7.38 -10.17
CA ALA A 101 22.62 -6.20 -9.53
C ALA A 101 23.79 -5.61 -10.32
N ARG A 102 24.69 -6.46 -10.87
CA ARG A 102 25.79 -6.00 -11.74
C ARG A 102 25.27 -5.41 -13.06
N ALA A 103 24.25 -6.03 -13.66
CA ALA A 103 23.63 -5.50 -14.87
C ALA A 103 22.89 -4.18 -14.59
N ALA A 104 22.20 -4.07 -13.46
CA ALA A 104 21.55 -2.85 -13.01
C ALA A 104 22.57 -1.75 -12.73
N ALA A 105 23.67 -2.03 -12.02
CA ALA A 105 24.75 -1.09 -11.78
C ALA A 105 25.41 -0.62 -13.09
N ARG A 106 25.58 -1.51 -14.08
CA ARG A 106 26.09 -1.12 -15.41
C ARG A 106 25.11 -0.23 -16.17
N LYS A 107 23.81 -0.51 -16.07
CA LYS A 107 22.76 0.34 -16.65
C LYS A 107 22.70 1.69 -15.94
N GLN A 108 22.75 1.71 -14.60
CA GLN A 108 22.82 2.93 -13.79
C GLN A 108 24.05 3.75 -14.15
N ALA A 109 25.24 3.16 -14.20
CA ALA A 109 26.46 3.85 -14.61
C ALA A 109 26.38 4.39 -16.06
N ALA A 110 25.70 3.68 -16.97
CA ALA A 110 25.48 4.16 -18.33
C ALA A 110 24.48 5.32 -18.39
N GLU A 111 23.39 5.28 -17.62
CA GLU A 111 22.43 6.37 -17.51
C GLU A 111 23.04 7.56 -16.76
N GLU A 112 23.77 7.35 -15.68
CA GLU A 112 24.56 8.37 -14.97
C GLU A 112 25.61 9.00 -15.88
N ALA A 113 26.29 8.23 -16.73
CA ALA A 113 27.22 8.77 -17.73
C ALA A 113 26.49 9.60 -18.80
N LYS A 114 25.30 9.17 -19.24
CA LYS A 114 24.46 9.95 -20.16
C LYS A 114 23.90 11.21 -19.51
N GLU A 115 23.45 11.14 -18.26
CA GLU A 115 22.96 12.26 -17.47
C GLU A 115 24.10 13.24 -17.18
N LYS A 116 25.28 12.76 -16.83
CA LYS A 116 26.49 13.58 -16.67
C LYS A 116 26.89 14.22 -17.99
N ALA A 117 26.87 13.51 -19.11
CA ALA A 117 27.14 14.08 -20.43
C ALA A 117 26.06 15.09 -20.88
N ARG A 118 24.78 14.82 -20.57
CA ARG A 118 23.68 15.81 -20.74
C ARG A 118 23.94 17.02 -19.87
N TRP A 119 24.44 16.81 -18.66
CA TRP A 119 24.70 17.87 -17.71
C TRP A 119 25.84 18.76 -18.17
N GLU A 120 26.92 18.15 -18.65
CA GLU A 120 28.10 18.79 -19.24
C GLU A 120 27.76 19.57 -20.52
N ARG A 121 26.80 19.08 -21.33
CA ARG A 121 26.32 19.76 -22.55
C ARG A 121 25.38 20.94 -22.30
N MET A 122 24.73 21.03 -21.14
CA MET A 122 23.87 22.18 -20.81
C MET A 122 24.70 23.41 -20.46
N THR A 123 24.22 24.59 -20.89
CA THR A 123 24.81 25.88 -20.52
C THR A 123 24.49 26.24 -19.06
N ASP A 124 25.30 27.07 -18.40
CA ASP A 124 25.12 27.41 -16.99
C ASP A 124 23.75 28.04 -16.66
N ALA A 125 23.14 28.75 -17.62
CA ALA A 125 21.77 29.25 -17.50
C ALA A 125 20.72 28.13 -17.50
N GLN A 126 20.86 27.12 -18.37
CA GLN A 126 20.01 25.93 -18.37
C GLN A 126 20.24 25.10 -17.09
N ARG A 127 21.47 25.09 -16.58
CA ARG A 127 21.79 24.44 -15.31
C ARG A 127 21.10 25.08 -14.12
N ALA A 128 21.18 26.40 -14.05
CA ALA A 128 20.48 27.19 -13.06
C ALA A 128 18.96 27.00 -13.18
N ALA A 129 18.40 26.91 -14.39
CA ALA A 129 16.97 26.68 -14.60
C ALA A 129 16.48 25.29 -14.13
N VAL A 130 17.22 24.20 -14.42
CA VAL A 130 16.86 22.84 -13.96
C VAL A 130 16.95 22.74 -12.43
N THR A 131 18.02 23.31 -11.85
CA THR A 131 18.17 23.32 -10.38
C THR A 131 17.14 24.21 -9.70
N ALA A 132 16.77 25.36 -10.29
CA ALA A 132 15.68 26.20 -9.81
C ALA A 132 14.32 25.48 -9.89
N ARG A 133 14.05 24.77 -11.00
CA ARG A 133 12.83 23.96 -11.17
C ARG A 133 12.76 22.80 -10.17
N ALA A 134 13.87 22.08 -9.97
CA ALA A 134 13.95 20.98 -9.00
C ALA A 134 13.84 21.46 -7.55
N LYS A 135 14.31 22.68 -7.23
CA LYS A 135 14.08 23.31 -5.91
C LYS A 135 12.62 23.68 -5.74
N ALA A 136 12.00 24.31 -6.74
CA ALA A 136 10.57 24.61 -6.72
C ALA A 136 9.69 23.35 -6.56
N GLU A 137 10.10 22.21 -7.15
CA GLU A 137 9.42 20.92 -7.03
C GLU A 137 9.66 20.21 -5.68
N LYS A 138 10.78 20.46 -4.99
CA LYS A 138 11.03 19.94 -3.63
C LYS A 138 10.36 20.77 -2.54
N ASP A 139 10.18 22.06 -2.81
CA ASP A 139 9.43 22.99 -1.95
C ASP A 139 7.91 22.90 -2.15
N ASP A 140 7.45 22.06 -3.11
CA ASP A 140 6.07 21.58 -3.16
C ASP A 140 5.80 20.70 -1.94
N LYS A 141 5.56 21.37 -0.80
CA LYS A 141 4.86 20.80 0.35
C LYS A 141 3.67 20.02 -0.18
N PRO A 142 3.35 18.82 0.35
CA PRO A 142 2.19 18.07 -0.11
C PRO A 142 0.98 19.00 -0.13
N LYS A 143 0.44 19.18 -1.34
CA LYS A 143 -0.41 20.34 -1.66
C LYS A 143 -1.78 20.25 -1.00
N THR A 144 -2.10 19.10 -0.40
CA THR A 144 -3.40 18.81 0.20
C THR A 144 -3.21 18.34 1.64
N ALA A 145 -4.09 18.78 2.55
CA ALA A 145 -4.06 18.39 3.96
C ALA A 145 -4.04 16.86 4.15
N THR A 146 -4.72 16.11 3.29
CA THR A 146 -4.73 14.64 3.29
C THR A 146 -3.34 14.02 3.13
N GLN A 147 -2.55 14.52 2.17
CA GLN A 147 -1.18 14.07 1.93
C GLN A 147 -0.25 14.43 3.09
N MET A 148 -0.46 15.58 3.75
CA MET A 148 0.26 15.92 4.99
C MET A 148 -0.01 14.91 6.10
N PHE A 149 -1.28 14.59 6.36
CA PHE A 149 -1.67 13.61 7.39
C PHE A 149 -1.11 12.22 7.11
N GLU A 150 -1.09 11.80 5.84
CA GLU A 150 -0.50 10.53 5.43
C GLU A 150 1.00 10.50 5.68
N GLN A 151 1.73 11.57 5.29
CA GLN A 151 3.16 11.69 5.55
C GLN A 151 3.47 11.69 7.05
N GLU A 152 2.67 12.38 7.87
CA GLU A 152 2.84 12.37 9.32
C GLU A 152 2.61 10.95 9.88
N ARG A 153 1.56 10.27 9.41
CA ARG A 153 1.22 8.89 9.81
C ARG A 153 2.32 7.91 9.42
N THR A 154 2.89 8.01 8.23
CA THR A 154 4.00 7.14 7.78
C THR A 154 5.26 7.41 8.59
N LYS A 155 5.68 8.67 8.74
CA LYS A 155 6.82 9.08 9.57
C LYS A 155 6.67 8.56 11.01
N ARG A 156 5.49 8.70 11.61
CA ARG A 156 5.22 8.18 12.97
C ARG A 156 5.29 6.65 13.04
N ARG A 157 4.80 5.94 12.03
CA ARG A 157 4.90 4.47 11.94
C ARG A 157 6.37 4.03 11.81
N GLU A 158 7.16 4.71 11.02
CA GLU A 158 8.60 4.44 10.84
C GLU A 158 9.40 4.66 12.12
N LEU A 159 9.20 5.79 12.79
CA LEU A 159 9.82 6.07 14.09
C LEU A 159 9.45 5.01 15.13
N ARG A 160 8.17 4.60 15.20
CA ARG A 160 7.74 3.51 16.09
C ARG A 160 8.40 2.18 15.72
N LYS A 161 8.59 1.88 14.43
CA LYS A 161 9.26 0.67 13.96
C LYS A 161 10.74 0.67 14.35
N ALA A 162 11.44 1.78 14.14
CA ALA A 162 12.84 1.95 14.53
C ALA A 162 13.00 1.83 16.06
N ASN A 163 12.16 2.51 16.83
CA ASN A 163 12.18 2.45 18.30
C ASN A 163 11.92 1.03 18.81
N ARG A 164 10.93 0.32 18.26
CA ARG A 164 10.68 -1.10 18.61
C ARG A 164 11.88 -2.00 18.29
N ALA A 165 12.54 -1.78 17.15
CA ALA A 165 13.72 -2.54 16.77
C ALA A 165 14.90 -2.28 17.72
N ALA A 166 15.14 -1.02 18.07
CA ALA A 166 16.17 -0.61 19.02
C ALA A 166 15.94 -1.24 20.41
N ILE A 167 14.71 -1.17 20.94
CA ILE A 167 14.34 -1.80 22.22
C ILE A 167 14.55 -3.31 22.18
N LYS A 168 14.18 -3.98 21.07
CA LYS A 168 14.39 -5.42 20.93
C LYS A 168 15.88 -5.77 20.89
N ALA A 169 16.69 -5.01 20.17
CA ALA A 169 18.13 -5.23 20.10
C ALA A 169 18.82 -4.99 21.45
N SER A 170 18.46 -3.92 22.16
CA SER A 170 18.99 -3.65 23.50
C SER A 170 18.56 -4.72 24.51
N ASN A 171 17.30 -5.15 24.46
CA ASN A 171 16.80 -6.20 25.35
C ASN A 171 17.51 -7.53 25.07
N PHE A 172 17.74 -7.87 23.80
CA PHE A 172 18.46 -9.09 23.42
C PHE A 172 19.88 -9.11 23.97
N VAL A 173 20.64 -8.02 23.81
CA VAL A 173 22.01 -7.91 24.33
C VAL A 173 22.05 -7.88 25.86
N ARG A 174 21.05 -7.27 26.51
CA ARG A 174 20.99 -7.19 27.98
C ARG A 174 20.57 -8.51 28.63
N SER A 175 19.83 -9.36 27.92
CA SER A 175 19.37 -10.66 28.41
C SER A 175 20.30 -11.83 28.07
N ALA A 176 21.28 -11.61 27.20
CA ALA A 176 22.31 -12.58 26.83
C ALA A 176 23.52 -12.46 27.77
#